data_AF-A0A1J5KEY8-F1
#
_entry.id   AF-A0A1J5KEY8-F1
#
_cell.length_a   1.000
_cell.length_b   1.000
_cell.length_c   1.000
_cell.angle_alpha   90.00
_cell.angle_beta   90.00
_cell.angle_gamma   90.00
#
_symmetry.space_group_name_H-M   'P 1'
#
loop_
_entity.id
_entity.type
_entity.pdbx_description
1 polymer ?
#
loop_
_entity_poly.entity_id
_entity_poly.type
_entity_poly.pdbx_seq_one_letter_code
_entity_poly.pdbx_strand_id
1 'polypeptide(L)'
;MASYSSASEVQSLSQGSCWVSNKGEYVQVASFNEGTSYSLYRSRLEELVNFLHDKGVSPTEIEGIEPYFHCSGMGGRIVFRVKTEKAQLCTWSQFNGKQFLFKDLDLADGEEGICDGVVANRLMVAPAEGNTIEGIVDELEEQGVVVTTTEVLFRDIYSITFENKGVEVFKVRNLLQSNKSARIVDLVTRQHPVGDSVFLESLSFKK
;
A
#
# COMPACT_ATOMS: atom_id res chain seq x y z
N MET A 1 -31.52 -32.00 9.16
CA MET A 1 -30.16 -31.49 8.93
C MET A 1 -30.29 -30.01 8.65
N ALA A 2 -29.85 -29.16 9.58
CA ALA A 2 -29.92 -27.71 9.41
C ALA A 2 -28.69 -27.25 8.63
N SER A 3 -28.91 -26.63 7.47
CA SER A 3 -27.88 -25.91 6.73
C SER A 3 -27.63 -24.58 7.46
N TYR A 4 -26.53 -24.49 8.19
CA TYR A 4 -26.08 -23.22 8.76
C TYR A 4 -25.48 -22.37 7.63
N SER A 5 -26.26 -21.41 7.13
CA SER A 5 -25.74 -20.31 6.33
C SER A 5 -25.06 -19.34 7.28
N SER A 6 -23.73 -19.33 7.32
CA SER A 6 -22.99 -18.19 7.88
C SER A 6 -23.28 -16.98 6.98
N ALA A 7 -24.15 -16.09 7.45
CA ALA A 7 -24.48 -14.87 6.73
C ALA A 7 -23.19 -14.05 6.55
N SER A 8 -22.70 -13.97 5.32
CA SER A 8 -21.65 -13.03 4.94
C SER A 8 -22.32 -11.66 4.81
N GLU A 9 -21.95 -10.72 5.68
CA GLU A 9 -22.59 -9.40 5.78
C GLU A 9 -22.24 -8.53 4.56
N VAL A 10 -23.22 -7.80 4.03
CA VAL A 10 -22.96 -6.79 3.00
C VAL A 10 -22.37 -5.59 3.70
N GLN A 11 -21.12 -5.24 3.39
CA GLN A 11 -20.53 -4.01 3.87
C GLN A 11 -21.10 -2.85 3.04
N SER A 12 -21.92 -2.03 3.69
CA SER A 12 -22.51 -0.85 3.10
C SER A 12 -21.90 0.40 3.71
N LEU A 13 -21.26 1.19 2.86
CA LEU A 13 -20.73 2.50 3.17
C LEU A 13 -21.62 3.58 2.62
N SER A 14 -21.45 4.82 3.10
CA SER A 14 -22.19 5.99 2.61
C SER A 14 -22.03 6.25 1.11
N GLN A 15 -21.01 5.69 0.46
CA GLN A 15 -20.68 5.90 -0.95
C GLN A 15 -20.67 4.61 -1.78
N GLY A 16 -20.79 3.42 -1.20
CA GLY A 16 -20.76 2.17 -1.96
C GLY A 16 -21.07 0.93 -1.15
N SER A 17 -21.28 -0.19 -1.84
CA SER A 17 -21.59 -1.47 -1.22
C SER A 17 -20.83 -2.60 -1.89
N CYS A 18 -20.31 -3.50 -1.07
CA CYS A 18 -19.69 -4.73 -1.53
C CYS A 18 -20.08 -5.90 -0.63
N TRP A 19 -20.05 -7.08 -1.20
CA TRP A 19 -20.23 -8.34 -0.49
C TRP A 19 -19.03 -9.23 -0.74
N VAL A 20 -18.49 -9.80 0.33
CA VAL A 20 -17.30 -10.67 0.27
C VAL A 20 -17.54 -11.89 1.13
N SER A 21 -17.18 -13.06 0.62
CA SER A 21 -17.27 -14.32 1.36
C SER A 21 -16.04 -15.20 1.12
N ASN A 22 -15.31 -15.52 2.18
CA ASN A 22 -14.23 -16.51 2.14
C ASN A 22 -14.85 -17.92 2.05
N LYS A 23 -14.49 -18.68 1.01
CA LYS A 23 -14.99 -20.02 0.69
C LYS A 23 -13.84 -21.02 0.59
N GLY A 24 -13.06 -21.17 1.67
CA GLY A 24 -11.97 -22.14 1.76
C GLY A 24 -10.86 -21.92 0.72
N GLU A 25 -11.07 -22.41 -0.50
CA GLU A 25 -10.15 -22.34 -1.64
C GLU A 25 -10.30 -21.09 -2.52
N TYR A 26 -11.38 -20.33 -2.34
CA TYR A 26 -11.65 -19.12 -3.13
C TYR A 26 -12.41 -18.06 -2.32
N VAL A 27 -12.43 -16.83 -2.85
CA VAL A 27 -13.22 -15.72 -2.32
C VAL A 27 -14.30 -15.37 -3.33
N GLN A 28 -15.54 -15.23 -2.89
CA GLN A 28 -16.60 -14.66 -3.70
C GLN A 28 -16.73 -13.18 -3.40
N VAL A 29 -16.84 -12.37 -4.45
CA VAL A 29 -16.99 -10.93 -4.37
C VAL A 29 -18.17 -10.49 -5.22
N ALA A 30 -18.96 -9.55 -4.70
CA ALA A 30 -19.85 -8.72 -5.48
C ALA A 30 -19.58 -7.25 -5.13
N SER A 31 -19.28 -6.43 -6.14
CA SER A 31 -19.15 -4.97 -6.03
C SER A 31 -20.36 -4.35 -6.70
N PHE A 32 -21.25 -3.76 -5.90
CA PHE A 32 -22.51 -3.22 -6.42
C PHE A 32 -22.28 -1.91 -7.19
N ASN A 33 -21.27 -1.12 -6.81
CA ASN A 33 -20.85 0.10 -7.51
C ASN A 33 -20.31 -0.20 -8.91
N GLU A 34 -19.63 -1.33 -9.09
CA GLU A 34 -19.08 -1.74 -10.39
C GLU A 34 -20.04 -2.60 -11.20
N GLY A 35 -21.12 -3.10 -10.58
CA GLY A 35 -22.07 -4.02 -11.22
C GLY A 35 -21.45 -5.38 -11.54
N THR A 36 -20.43 -5.80 -10.80
CA THR A 36 -19.66 -7.02 -11.08
C THR A 36 -19.69 -8.01 -9.92
N SER A 37 -19.72 -9.30 -10.23
CA SER A 37 -19.48 -10.38 -9.30
C SER A 37 -18.49 -11.40 -9.88
N TYR A 38 -17.65 -11.96 -9.02
CA TYR A 38 -16.60 -12.88 -9.44
C TYR A 38 -16.10 -13.76 -8.28
N SER A 39 -15.43 -14.86 -8.65
CA SER A 39 -14.71 -15.74 -7.73
C SER A 39 -13.21 -15.60 -7.94
N LEU A 40 -12.47 -15.40 -6.86
CA LEU A 40 -11.00 -15.34 -6.86
C LEU A 40 -10.44 -16.60 -6.24
N TYR A 41 -9.69 -17.35 -7.04
CA TYR A 41 -9.02 -18.56 -6.60
C TYR A 41 -7.59 -18.25 -6.18
N ARG A 42 -7.06 -19.02 -5.23
CA ARG A 42 -5.67 -18.87 -4.76
C ARG A 42 -4.63 -18.96 -5.88
N SER A 43 -4.91 -19.71 -6.94
CA SER A 43 -4.04 -19.78 -8.13
C SER A 43 -3.76 -18.42 -8.77
N ARG A 44 -4.65 -17.43 -8.59
CA ARG A 44 -4.47 -16.06 -9.09
C ARG A 44 -3.35 -15.29 -8.41
N LEU A 45 -2.80 -15.78 -7.28
CA LEU A 45 -1.59 -15.22 -6.70
C LEU A 45 -0.38 -15.33 -7.64
N GLU A 46 -0.39 -16.24 -8.61
CA GLU A 46 0.65 -16.30 -9.65
C GLU A 46 0.76 -14.99 -10.43
N GLU A 47 -0.36 -14.30 -10.69
CA GLU A 47 -0.36 -12.99 -11.35
C GLU A 47 0.36 -11.92 -10.49
N LEU A 48 0.16 -11.96 -9.17
CA LEU A 48 0.86 -11.08 -8.23
C LEU A 48 2.36 -11.39 -8.20
N VAL A 49 2.73 -12.67 -8.13
CA VAL A 49 4.14 -13.10 -8.11
C VAL A 49 4.85 -12.66 -9.39
N ASN A 50 4.21 -12.79 -10.55
CA ASN A 50 4.77 -12.32 -11.82
C ASN A 50 4.93 -10.79 -11.83
N PHE A 51 3.92 -10.05 -11.35
CA PHE A 51 4.01 -8.59 -11.21
C PHE A 51 5.18 -8.16 -10.30
N LEU A 52 5.37 -8.84 -9.17
CA LEU A 52 6.48 -8.57 -8.24
C LEU A 52 7.84 -8.88 -8.89
N HIS A 53 7.94 -10.00 -9.61
CA HIS A 53 9.14 -10.38 -10.34
C HIS A 53 9.52 -9.35 -11.41
N ASP A 54 8.56 -8.82 -12.16
CA ASP A 54 8.78 -7.75 -13.15
C ASP A 54 9.24 -6.43 -12.49
N LYS A 55 9.00 -6.27 -11.18
CA LYS A 55 9.50 -5.17 -10.35
C LYS A 55 10.80 -5.49 -9.61
N GLY A 56 11.43 -6.63 -9.91
CA GLY A 56 12.73 -7.02 -9.36
C GLY A 56 12.66 -7.74 -8.01
N VAL A 57 11.49 -8.22 -7.58
CA VAL A 57 11.33 -9.03 -6.37
C VAL A 57 11.28 -10.51 -6.75
N SER A 58 12.28 -11.29 -6.33
CA SER A 58 12.31 -12.72 -6.64
C SER A 58 11.18 -13.46 -5.89
N PRO A 59 10.51 -14.44 -6.53
CA PRO A 59 9.53 -15.29 -5.85
C PRO A 59 10.07 -15.97 -4.59
N THR A 60 11.38 -16.25 -4.54
CA THR A 60 12.03 -16.88 -3.38
C THR A 60 12.14 -15.96 -2.16
N GLU A 61 12.11 -14.64 -2.38
CA GLU A 61 12.18 -13.63 -1.32
C GLU A 61 10.83 -13.41 -0.63
N ILE A 62 9.73 -13.94 -1.17
CA ILE A 62 8.38 -13.76 -0.61
C ILE A 62 8.20 -14.68 0.61
N GLU A 63 8.01 -14.07 1.77
CA GLU A 63 7.75 -14.76 3.05
C GLU A 63 6.25 -14.86 3.35
N GLY A 64 5.46 -13.91 2.86
CA GLY A 64 4.02 -13.88 3.11
C GLY A 64 3.26 -12.92 2.21
N ILE A 65 1.98 -13.20 2.00
CA ILE A 65 1.03 -12.38 1.26
C ILE A 65 -0.24 -12.28 2.09
N GLU A 66 -0.61 -11.06 2.44
CA GLU A 66 -1.81 -10.71 3.18
C GLU A 66 -2.73 -9.86 2.29
N PRO A 67 -3.73 -10.51 1.66
CA PRO A 67 -4.68 -9.82 0.81
C PRO A 67 -5.87 -9.26 1.61
N TYR A 68 -6.26 -8.04 1.27
CA TYR A 68 -7.44 -7.37 1.78
C TYR A 68 -8.33 -6.96 0.61
N PHE A 69 -9.63 -7.19 0.73
CA PHE A 69 -10.60 -6.54 -0.13
C PHE A 69 -10.97 -5.19 0.48
N HIS A 70 -10.82 -4.12 -0.28
CA HIS A 70 -11.24 -2.76 0.07
C HIS A 70 -12.49 -2.39 -0.73
N CYS A 71 -13.54 -1.98 -0.02
CA CYS A 71 -14.77 -1.49 -0.62
C CYS A 71 -14.87 0.02 -0.40
N SER A 72 -15.12 0.77 -1.47
CA SER A 72 -15.37 2.22 -1.40
C SER A 72 -16.42 2.63 -2.42
N GLY A 73 -16.73 3.93 -2.48
CA GLY A 73 -17.62 4.44 -3.53
C GLY A 73 -17.10 4.28 -4.96
N MET A 74 -15.81 3.99 -5.12
CA MET A 74 -15.19 3.71 -6.42
C MET A 74 -15.23 2.22 -6.80
N GLY A 75 -15.86 1.37 -5.99
CA GLY A 75 -15.91 -0.08 -6.18
C GLY A 75 -14.92 -0.85 -5.31
N GLY A 76 -14.71 -2.11 -5.69
CA GLY A 76 -13.90 -3.09 -4.98
C GLY A 76 -12.46 -3.08 -5.47
N ARG A 77 -11.51 -3.02 -4.54
CA ARG A 77 -10.08 -3.16 -4.81
C ARG A 77 -9.50 -4.28 -3.98
N ILE A 78 -8.45 -4.91 -4.48
CA ILE A 78 -7.69 -5.88 -3.71
C ILE A 78 -6.33 -5.32 -3.44
N VAL A 79 -6.03 -5.21 -2.16
CA VAL A 79 -4.78 -4.70 -1.63
C VAL A 79 -3.97 -5.88 -1.17
N PHE A 80 -2.75 -6.00 -1.68
CA PHE A 80 -1.81 -7.02 -1.26
C PHE A 80 -0.72 -6.35 -0.43
N ARG A 81 -0.66 -6.73 0.85
CA ARG A 81 0.55 -6.53 1.66
C ARG A 81 1.43 -7.75 1.46
N VAL A 82 2.66 -7.54 0.98
CA VAL A 82 3.58 -8.62 0.66
C VAL A 82 4.81 -8.48 1.53
N LYS A 83 5.05 -9.47 2.39
CA LYS A 83 6.26 -9.56 3.19
C LYS A 83 7.34 -10.25 2.39
N THR A 84 8.47 -9.57 2.25
CA THR A 84 9.70 -10.13 1.67
C THR A 84 10.81 -10.16 2.72
N GLU A 85 11.91 -10.86 2.44
CA GLU A 85 13.12 -10.84 3.31
C GLU A 85 13.64 -9.42 3.58
N LYS A 86 13.44 -8.48 2.65
CA LYS A 86 14.03 -7.13 2.70
C LYS A 86 13.05 -6.04 3.11
N ALA A 87 11.76 -6.21 2.84
CA ALA A 87 10.77 -5.16 2.94
C ALA A 87 9.34 -5.68 3.10
N GLN A 88 8.46 -4.83 3.61
CA GLN A 88 7.02 -4.97 3.42
C GLN A 88 6.59 -4.10 2.25
N LEU A 89 5.90 -4.71 1.29
CA LEU A 89 5.43 -4.07 0.06
C LEU A 89 3.92 -3.94 0.08
N CYS A 90 3.42 -2.94 -0.63
CA CYS A 90 2.01 -2.67 -0.80
C CYS A 90 1.69 -2.52 -2.29
N THR A 91 0.68 -3.23 -2.76
CA THR A 91 0.14 -2.99 -4.10
C THR A 91 -1.37 -3.11 -4.12
N TRP A 92 -2.00 -2.16 -4.81
CA TRP A 92 -3.44 -2.13 -5.02
C TRP A 92 -3.76 -2.65 -6.42
N SER A 93 -4.85 -3.39 -6.53
CA SER A 93 -5.32 -3.95 -7.80
C SER A 93 -6.82 -3.83 -7.97
N GLN A 94 -7.24 -3.79 -9.23
CA GLN A 94 -8.63 -4.01 -9.63
C GLN A 94 -8.74 -5.35 -10.34
N PHE A 95 -9.81 -6.10 -10.10
CA PHE A 95 -10.09 -7.32 -10.84
C PHE A 95 -11.21 -7.06 -11.85
N ASN A 96 -10.94 -7.28 -13.13
CA ASN A 96 -11.90 -6.99 -14.20
C ASN A 96 -12.77 -8.20 -14.61
N GLY A 97 -12.81 -9.24 -13.77
CA GLY A 97 -13.46 -10.52 -14.08
C GLY A 97 -12.55 -11.56 -14.75
N LYS A 98 -11.36 -11.17 -15.23
CA LYS A 98 -10.42 -12.08 -15.92
C LYS A 98 -9.02 -12.09 -15.30
N GLN A 99 -8.49 -10.92 -14.95
CA GLN A 99 -7.13 -10.74 -14.45
C GLN A 99 -7.06 -9.57 -13.48
N PHE A 100 -5.98 -9.54 -12.69
CA PHE A 100 -5.63 -8.38 -11.90
C PHE A 100 -5.01 -7.28 -12.76
N LEU A 101 -5.47 -6.06 -12.53
CA LEU A 101 -4.85 -4.83 -12.99
C LEU A 101 -4.14 -4.21 -11.79
N PHE A 102 -2.86 -4.55 -11.62
CA PHE A 102 -2.02 -4.00 -10.56
C PHE A 102 -1.68 -2.54 -10.85
N LYS A 103 -1.71 -1.71 -9.81
CA LYS A 103 -1.20 -0.35 -9.83
C LYS A 103 0.31 -0.36 -9.57
N ASP A 104 0.82 0.70 -8.96
CA ASP A 104 2.21 0.79 -8.52
C ASP A 104 2.53 -0.22 -7.40
N LEU A 105 3.84 -0.49 -7.26
CA LEU A 105 4.42 -1.23 -6.14
C LEU A 105 5.08 -0.23 -5.21
N ASP A 106 4.52 -0.07 -4.03
CA ASP A 106 5.00 0.84 -2.99
C ASP A 106 5.45 0.04 -1.77
N LEU A 107 5.96 0.72 -0.74
CA LEU A 107 6.25 0.10 0.55
C LEU A 107 4.98 0.08 1.41
N ALA A 108 4.87 -0.85 2.34
CA ALA A 108 3.82 -0.81 3.33
C ALA A 108 4.30 -0.04 4.58
N ASP A 109 3.43 0.82 5.14
CA ASP A 109 3.63 1.39 6.46
C ASP A 109 3.01 0.47 7.52
N GLY A 110 3.69 0.29 8.65
CA GLY A 110 3.31 -0.65 9.71
C GLY A 110 3.45 -2.14 9.36
N GLU A 111 3.05 -3.02 10.29
CA GLU A 111 3.25 -4.48 10.17
C GLU A 111 1.99 -5.28 9.78
N GLU A 112 0.79 -4.73 10.00
CA GLU A 112 -0.48 -5.43 9.83
C GLU A 112 -1.53 -4.55 9.14
N GLY A 113 -2.59 -5.19 8.64
CA GLY A 113 -3.76 -4.50 8.09
C GLY A 113 -3.58 -4.04 6.65
N ILE A 114 -4.63 -3.42 6.11
CA ILE A 114 -4.59 -2.78 4.80
C ILE A 114 -3.49 -1.69 4.76
N CYS A 115 -2.82 -1.57 3.62
CA CYS A 115 -1.78 -0.56 3.40
C CYS A 115 -2.21 0.40 2.30
N ASP A 116 -1.87 1.69 2.41
CA ASP A 116 -2.11 2.69 1.36
C ASP A 116 -0.94 2.83 0.38
N GLY A 117 0.24 2.31 0.73
CA GLY A 117 1.44 2.40 -0.10
C GLY A 117 2.24 3.68 0.16
N VAL A 118 3.49 3.52 0.59
CA VAL A 118 4.47 4.58 0.83
C VAL A 118 5.38 4.71 -0.38
N VAL A 119 5.45 5.91 -0.94
CA VAL A 119 6.32 6.23 -2.07
C VAL A 119 7.77 6.21 -1.60
N ALA A 120 8.51 5.20 -2.04
CA ALA A 120 9.84 4.86 -1.54
C ALA A 120 10.91 5.95 -1.71
N ASN A 121 10.68 6.95 -2.57
CA ASN A 121 11.66 7.97 -2.89
C ASN A 121 11.23 9.39 -2.52
N ARG A 122 10.21 9.56 -1.68
CA ARG A 122 9.65 10.87 -1.37
C ARG A 122 9.23 11.05 0.08
N LEU A 123 9.53 12.23 0.62
CA LEU A 123 9.08 12.68 1.94
C LEU A 123 8.43 14.05 1.85
N MET A 124 7.45 14.28 2.71
CA MET A 124 6.89 15.59 2.96
C MET A 124 7.57 16.19 4.20
N VAL A 125 8.11 17.40 4.05
CA VAL A 125 8.93 18.03 5.09
C VAL A 125 8.52 19.49 5.26
N ALA A 126 8.44 19.96 6.50
CA ALA A 126 8.38 21.38 6.80
C ALA A 126 9.54 21.74 7.74
N PRO A 127 10.39 22.74 7.38
CA PRO A 127 11.51 23.14 8.22
C PRO A 127 11.06 23.60 9.62
N ALA A 128 11.86 23.28 10.64
CA ALA A 128 11.68 23.84 11.97
C ALA A 128 12.03 25.33 11.99
N GLU A 129 11.61 26.04 13.04
CA GLU A 129 11.93 27.46 13.20
C GLU A 129 13.46 27.66 13.22
N GLY A 130 13.95 28.56 12.37
CA GLY A 130 15.39 28.81 12.21
C GLY A 130 16.10 27.89 11.20
N ASN A 131 15.43 26.87 10.67
CA ASN A 131 15.96 26.01 9.59
C ASN A 131 15.34 26.37 8.23
N THR A 132 16.02 25.97 7.16
CA THR A 132 15.53 26.12 5.79
C THR A 132 15.44 24.77 5.10
N ILE A 133 14.78 24.73 3.94
CA ILE A 133 14.72 23.50 3.14
C ILE A 133 16.11 23.15 2.60
N GLU A 134 16.93 24.14 2.24
CA GLU A 134 18.31 23.96 1.80
C GLU A 134 19.17 23.33 2.90
N GLY A 135 19.05 23.80 4.15
CA GLY A 135 19.78 23.20 5.27
C GLY A 135 19.39 21.75 5.55
N ILE A 136 18.12 21.38 5.32
CA ILE A 136 17.68 19.98 5.39
C ILE A 136 18.25 19.16 4.24
N VAL A 137 18.32 19.73 3.03
CA VAL A 137 18.96 19.06 1.88
C VAL A 137 20.44 18.81 2.16
N ASP A 138 21.17 19.81 2.65
CA ASP A 138 22.58 19.69 3.01
C ASP A 138 22.80 18.59 4.05
N GLU A 139 21.97 18.54 5.11
CA GLU A 139 22.01 17.48 6.13
C GLU A 139 21.79 16.09 5.51
N LEU A 140 20.83 15.96 4.60
CA LEU A 140 20.56 14.69 3.92
C LEU A 140 21.73 14.27 3.04
N GLU A 141 22.33 15.20 2.30
CA GLU A 141 23.47 14.94 1.43
C GLU A 141 24.74 14.59 2.22
N GLU A 142 24.96 15.19 3.38
CA GLU A 142 26.04 14.81 4.32
C GLU A 142 25.88 13.36 4.82
N GLN A 143 24.65 12.86 4.91
CA GLN A 143 24.33 11.46 5.23
C GLN A 143 24.31 10.55 3.99
N GLY A 144 24.77 11.05 2.85
CA GLY A 144 24.85 10.33 1.58
C GLY A 144 23.51 10.14 0.89
N VAL A 145 22.47 10.92 1.22
CA VAL A 145 21.18 10.93 0.52
C VAL A 145 21.23 11.95 -0.61
N VAL A 146 21.19 11.46 -1.85
CA VAL A 146 21.14 12.33 -3.03
C VAL A 146 19.71 12.82 -3.23
N VAL A 147 19.50 14.12 -3.00
CA VAL A 147 18.23 14.80 -3.25
C VAL A 147 18.17 15.21 -4.72
N THR A 148 17.13 14.78 -5.43
CA THR A 148 16.96 15.10 -6.86
C THR A 148 16.07 16.30 -7.08
N THR A 149 15.07 16.50 -6.23
CA THR A 149 14.09 17.58 -6.40
C THR A 149 13.47 17.98 -5.07
N THR A 150 13.30 19.29 -4.89
CA THR A 150 12.48 19.87 -3.83
C THR A 150 11.36 20.70 -4.45
N GLU A 151 10.12 20.44 -4.04
CA GLU A 151 8.93 21.12 -4.57
C GLU A 151 8.11 21.70 -3.43
N VAL A 152 7.64 22.94 -3.56
CA VAL A 152 6.71 23.54 -2.59
C VAL A 152 5.32 22.94 -2.80
N LEU A 153 4.77 22.28 -1.77
CA LEU A 153 3.40 21.77 -1.79
C LEU A 153 2.42 22.85 -1.32
N PHE A 154 2.71 23.47 -0.18
CA PHE A 154 1.86 24.51 0.40
C PHE A 154 2.65 25.31 1.45
N ARG A 155 2.75 26.63 1.25
CA ARG A 155 3.52 27.53 2.15
C ARG A 155 4.94 27.02 2.36
N ASP A 156 5.29 26.61 3.57
CA ASP A 156 6.59 26.09 3.99
C ASP A 156 6.63 24.56 4.08
N ILE A 157 5.65 23.87 3.47
CA ILE A 157 5.63 22.43 3.33
C ILE A 157 6.17 22.07 1.94
N TYR A 158 7.20 21.22 1.93
CA TYR A 158 7.93 20.78 0.75
C TYR A 158 7.78 19.28 0.55
N SER A 159 7.84 18.86 -0.71
CA SER A 159 8.07 17.49 -1.13
C SER A 159 9.54 17.36 -1.52
N ILE A 160 10.27 16.46 -0.85
CA ILE A 160 11.65 16.12 -1.17
C ILE A 160 11.65 14.77 -1.89
N THR A 161 12.20 14.74 -3.11
CA THR A 161 12.42 13.51 -3.89
C THR A 161 13.90 13.18 -3.91
N PHE A 162 14.25 11.90 -3.76
CA PHE A 162 15.63 11.41 -3.78
C PHE A 162 15.88 10.43 -4.94
N GLU A 163 17.15 10.21 -5.30
CA GLU A 163 17.61 9.38 -6.44
C GLU A 163 17.37 7.86 -6.25
N ASN A 164 16.30 7.50 -5.54
CA ASN A 164 15.79 6.16 -5.23
C ASN A 164 16.44 5.49 -4.01
N LYS A 165 15.70 5.30 -2.92
CA LYS A 165 16.17 4.53 -1.76
C LYS A 165 15.04 3.80 -1.03
N GLY A 166 14.67 2.64 -1.60
CA GLY A 166 13.73 1.62 -1.11
C GLY A 166 13.29 1.76 0.35
N VAL A 167 13.69 0.83 1.22
CA VAL A 167 13.29 0.87 2.65
C VAL A 167 13.99 2.00 3.43
N GLU A 168 14.99 2.64 2.84
CA GLU A 168 15.72 3.73 3.44
C GLU A 168 14.87 4.98 3.68
N VAL A 169 13.76 5.18 2.96
CA VAL A 169 12.82 6.29 3.26
C VAL A 169 12.42 6.34 4.73
N PHE A 170 12.22 5.19 5.36
CA PHE A 170 11.90 5.10 6.79
C PHE A 170 13.08 5.54 7.66
N LYS A 171 14.32 5.21 7.26
CA LYS A 171 15.54 5.65 7.96
C LYS A 171 15.73 7.15 7.84
N VAL A 172 15.53 7.71 6.64
CA VAL A 172 15.63 9.15 6.38
C VAL A 172 14.58 9.92 7.18
N ARG A 173 13.33 9.43 7.21
CA ARG A 173 12.29 10.00 8.08
C ARG A 173 12.72 10.03 9.54
N ASN A 174 13.20 8.91 10.07
CA ASN A 174 13.61 8.80 11.47
C ASN A 174 14.80 9.72 11.80
N LEU A 175 15.74 9.88 10.87
CA LEU A 175 16.88 10.80 10.99
C LEU A 175 16.38 12.25 11.18
N LEU A 176 15.57 12.74 10.24
CA LEU A 176 15.07 14.12 10.27
C LEU A 176 14.21 14.41 11.51
N GLN A 177 13.42 13.42 11.96
CA GLN A 177 12.64 13.52 13.19
C GLN A 177 13.55 13.59 14.44
N SER A 178 14.65 12.83 14.44
CA SER A 178 15.60 12.77 15.56
C SER A 178 16.42 14.05 15.68
N ASN A 179 16.86 14.60 14.56
CA ASN A 179 17.68 15.81 14.50
C ASN A 179 16.88 17.10 14.73
N LYS A 180 15.53 17.01 14.67
CA LYS A 180 14.60 18.14 14.84
C LYS A 180 14.82 19.27 13.82
N SER A 181 15.48 18.97 12.71
CA SER A 181 15.71 19.93 11.62
C SER A 181 14.41 20.34 10.96
N ALA A 182 13.40 19.47 11.03
CA ALA A 182 12.07 19.67 10.49
C ALA A 182 11.00 19.55 11.59
N ARG A 183 9.99 20.43 11.53
CA ARG A 183 8.80 20.37 12.40
C ARG A 183 7.76 19.38 11.89
N ILE A 184 7.76 19.10 10.59
CA ILE A 184 6.95 18.05 9.96
C ILE A 184 7.90 17.18 9.16
N VAL A 185 7.81 15.87 9.37
CA VAL A 185 8.45 14.86 8.50
C VAL A 185 7.45 13.73 8.37
N ASP A 186 6.89 13.60 7.18
CA ASP A 186 5.86 12.63 6.90
C ASP A 186 6.14 11.84 5.62
N LEU A 187 5.63 10.61 5.60
CA LEU A 187 5.72 9.74 4.44
C LEU A 187 4.74 10.22 3.37
N VAL A 188 5.16 10.23 2.11
CA VAL A 188 4.21 10.42 1.03
C VAL A 188 3.53 9.09 0.74
N THR A 189 2.25 9.00 1.03
CA THR A 189 1.42 7.83 0.75
C THR A 189 0.55 8.02 -0.48
N ARG A 190 0.23 6.95 -1.19
CA ARG A 190 -0.79 7.00 -2.23
C ARG A 190 -2.15 7.06 -1.57
N GLN A 191 -2.82 8.20 -1.73
CA GLN A 191 -4.15 8.40 -1.19
C GLN A 191 -5.16 7.53 -1.94
N HIS A 192 -5.90 6.71 -1.20
CA HIS A 192 -6.98 5.90 -1.72
C HIS A 192 -8.34 6.40 -1.20
N PRO A 193 -9.45 6.11 -1.92
CA PRO A 193 -10.77 6.47 -1.45
C PRO A 193 -11.06 5.89 -0.07
N VAL A 194 -11.74 6.65 0.78
CA VAL A 194 -12.19 6.16 2.08
C VAL A 194 -13.11 4.96 1.88
N GLY A 195 -12.88 3.90 2.66
CA GLY A 195 -13.59 2.65 2.52
C GLY A 195 -13.34 1.67 3.66
N ASP A 196 -14.08 0.58 3.65
CA ASP A 196 -13.97 -0.55 4.58
C ASP A 196 -13.09 -1.63 3.97
N SER A 197 -12.48 -2.45 4.82
CA SER A 197 -11.66 -3.57 4.35
C SER A 197 -11.95 -4.88 5.07
N VAL A 198 -11.72 -5.98 4.37
CA VAL A 198 -11.88 -7.35 4.86
C VAL A 198 -10.67 -8.18 4.46
N PHE A 199 -10.10 -8.91 5.42
CA PHE A 199 -9.02 -9.85 5.16
C PHE A 199 -9.50 -11.08 4.36
N LEU A 200 -8.73 -11.46 3.34
CA LEU A 200 -9.06 -12.54 2.43
C LEU A 200 -8.24 -13.80 2.75
N GLU A 201 -8.62 -14.50 3.81
CA GLU A 201 -7.91 -15.69 4.30
C GLU A 201 -7.67 -16.75 3.20
N SER A 202 -8.67 -16.98 2.33
CA SER A 202 -8.57 -17.95 1.23
C SER A 202 -7.50 -17.62 0.17
N LEU A 203 -7.03 -16.37 0.13
CA LEU A 203 -5.96 -15.91 -0.77
C LEU A 203 -4.65 -15.63 -0.03
N SER A 204 -4.56 -15.91 1.28
CA SER A 204 -3.35 -15.66 2.06
C SER A 204 -2.26 -16.69 1.79
N PHE A 205 -1.00 -16.26 1.93
CA PHE A 205 0.17 -17.12 1.86
C PHE A 205 1.14 -16.77 2.98
N LYS A 206 1.78 -17.79 3.57
CA LYS A 206 2.85 -17.64 4.54
C LYS A 206 3.79 -18.84 4.39
N LYS A 207 5.09 -18.58 4.32
CA LYS A 207 6.14 -19.60 4.23
C LYS A 207 6.39 -20.28 5.57
#